data_AF-A0A7V0XWE9-F1
#
_entry.id   AF-A0A7V0XWE9-F1
#
_cell.length_a   1.000
_cell.length_b   1.000
_cell.length_c   1.000
_cell.angle_alpha   90.00
_cell.angle_beta   90.00
_cell.angle_gamma   90.00
#
_symmetry.space_group_name_H-M   'P 1'
#
loop_
_entity.id
_entity.type
_entity.pdbx_description
1 polymer ?
#
loop_
_entity_poly.entity_id
_entity_poly.type
_entity_poly.pdbx_seq_one_letter_code
_entity_poly.pdbx_strand_id
1 'polypeptide(L)'
;MKKTGHRLEIFFRNPEFDPRGPLLCARINTLALTNPIAEVRISEVYTLEGEFPRESLQAAAGLLSNPVIHDFLIDEPRALGNADYVLEVGFLPGVTDNVAHTA
;
A
#
# COMPACT_ATOMS: atom_id res chain seq x y z
N MET A 1 14.86 23.14 0.79
CA MET A 1 14.70 22.31 -0.41
C MET A 1 13.27 21.79 -0.43
N LYS A 2 12.51 22.03 -1.50
CA LYS A 2 11.25 21.30 -1.70
C LYS A 2 11.63 19.83 -1.85
N LYS A 3 11.17 18.97 -0.93
CA LYS A 3 11.22 17.53 -1.18
C LYS A 3 10.17 17.25 -2.24
N THR A 4 10.62 17.02 -3.46
CA THR A 4 9.76 16.47 -4.49
C THR A 4 9.82 14.95 -4.35
N GLY A 5 8.67 14.33 -4.19
CA GLY A 5 8.55 12.90 -4.03
C GLY A 5 7.19 12.45 -4.52
N HIS A 6 7.14 11.21 -5.00
CA HIS A 6 5.95 10.63 -5.58
C HIS A 6 5.49 9.44 -4.75
N ARG A 7 4.18 9.22 -4.73
CA ARG A 7 3.55 8.10 -4.03
C ARG A 7 2.94 7.15 -5.05
N LEU A 8 3.36 5.90 -5.03
CA LEU A 8 2.69 4.82 -5.74
C LEU A 8 1.94 3.98 -4.73
N GLU A 9 0.64 3.79 -4.93
CA GLU A 9 -0.17 2.88 -4.12
C GLU A 9 -0.66 1.75 -4.99
N ILE A 10 -0.39 0.51 -4.59
CA ILE A 10 -0.73 -0.71 -5.31
C ILE A 10 -1.66 -1.53 -4.44
N PHE A 11 -2.74 -2.02 -5.02
CA PHE A 11 -3.74 -2.78 -4.27
C PHE A 11 -4.47 -3.78 -5.17
N PHE A 12 -5.05 -4.80 -4.54
CA PHE A 12 -5.91 -5.74 -5.25
C PHE A 12 -7.15 -5.03 -5.81
N ARG A 13 -7.36 -5.18 -7.12
CA ARG A 13 -8.53 -4.66 -7.85
C ARG A 13 -9.83 -5.17 -7.23
N ASN A 14 -9.90 -6.48 -6.96
CA ASN A 14 -10.95 -7.05 -6.14
C ASN A 14 -10.37 -7.43 -4.76
N PRO A 15 -10.74 -6.73 -3.68
CA PRO A 15 -10.22 -7.01 -2.33
C PRO A 15 -10.55 -8.42 -1.83
N GLU A 16 -11.61 -9.06 -2.33
CA GLU A 16 -11.96 -10.44 -1.94
C GLU A 16 -10.91 -11.48 -2.39
N PHE A 17 -10.10 -11.14 -3.40
CA PHE A 17 -9.02 -11.99 -3.88
C PHE A 17 -7.67 -11.69 -3.22
N ASP A 18 -7.59 -10.71 -2.31
CA ASP A 18 -6.38 -10.46 -1.51
C ASP A 18 -6.36 -11.42 -0.30
N PRO A 19 -5.53 -12.48 -0.29
CA PRO A 19 -5.50 -13.42 0.82
C PRO A 19 -4.92 -12.80 2.11
N ARG A 20 -4.21 -11.67 2.00
CA ARG A 20 -3.54 -11.03 3.14
C ARG A 20 -4.55 -10.39 4.09
N GLY A 21 -5.65 -9.85 3.56
CA GLY A 21 -6.72 -9.22 4.33
C GLY A 21 -7.37 -10.18 5.33
N PRO A 22 -7.97 -11.31 4.87
CA PRO A 22 -8.55 -12.32 5.75
C PRO A 22 -7.55 -12.91 6.76
N LEU A 23 -6.31 -13.15 6.34
CA LEU A 23 -5.25 -13.67 7.22
C LEU A 23 -4.93 -12.69 8.35
N LEU A 24 -4.77 -11.40 8.03
CA LEU A 24 -4.50 -10.36 9.02
C LEU A 24 -5.70 -10.13 9.94
N CYS A 25 -6.91 -10.09 9.38
CA CYS A 25 -8.16 -9.98 10.14
C CYS A 25 -8.28 -11.11 11.18
N ALA A 26 -8.09 -12.36 10.76
CA ALA A 26 -8.09 -13.52 11.66
C ALA A 26 -7.03 -13.40 12.76
N ARG A 27 -5.82 -12.94 12.41
CA ARG A 27 -4.73 -12.74 13.37
C ARG A 27 -5.02 -11.63 14.38
N ILE A 28 -5.57 -10.49 13.96
CA ILE A 28 -5.91 -9.38 14.86
C ILE A 28 -7.01 -9.81 15.83
N ASN A 29 -7.99 -10.57 15.36
CA ASN A 29 -9.09 -11.05 16.20
C ASN A 29 -8.65 -12.06 17.29
N THR A 30 -7.41 -12.57 17.26
CA THR A 30 -6.86 -13.36 18.39
C THR A 30 -6.40 -12.51 19.56
N LEU A 31 -6.26 -11.19 19.37
CA LEU A 31 -5.74 -10.26 20.39
C LEU A 31 -6.76 -9.86 21.47
N ALA A 32 -7.93 -10.51 21.52
CA ALA A 32 -9.00 -10.25 22.49
C ALA A 32 -9.43 -8.78 22.55
N LEU A 33 -9.53 -8.13 21.38
CA LEU A 33 -10.07 -6.77 21.27
C LEU A 33 -11.54 -6.73 21.72
N THR A 34 -11.96 -5.60 22.28
CA THR A 34 -13.36 -5.41 22.72
C THR A 34 -14.36 -5.60 21.58
N ASN A 35 -13.98 -5.17 20.38
CA ASN A 35 -14.80 -5.29 19.18
C ASN A 35 -14.02 -6.10 18.13
N PRO A 36 -14.63 -7.12 17.51
CA PRO A 36 -13.99 -7.86 16.44
C PRO A 36 -13.84 -7.00 15.18
N ILE A 37 -12.73 -7.18 14.48
CA ILE A 37 -12.51 -6.59 13.16
C ILE A 37 -13.26 -7.41 12.13
N ALA A 38 -14.10 -6.76 11.33
CA ALA A 38 -14.91 -7.41 10.29
C ALA A 38 -14.14 -7.62 8.99
N GLU A 39 -13.34 -6.63 8.58
CA GLU A 39 -12.62 -6.63 7.31
C GLU A 39 -11.28 -5.91 7.47
N VAL A 40 -10.26 -6.39 6.73
CA VAL A 40 -8.99 -5.70 6.58
C VAL A 40 -8.66 -5.66 5.09
N ARG A 41 -8.40 -4.46 4.57
CA ARG A 41 -7.89 -4.24 3.21
C ARG A 41 -6.47 -3.73 3.29
N ILE A 42 -5.62 -4.17 2.37
CA ILE A 42 -4.20 -3.84 2.37
C ILE A 42 -3.85 -3.17 1.04
N SER A 43 -3.04 -2.13 1.12
CA SER A 43 -2.37 -1.49 -0.01
C SER A 43 -0.86 -1.48 0.26
N GLU A 44 -0.07 -1.63 -0.79
CA GLU A 44 1.39 -1.42 -0.75
C GLU A 44 1.68 0.00 -1.21
N VAL A 45 2.41 0.76 -0.39
CA VAL A 45 2.72 2.17 -0.65
C VAL A 45 4.22 2.32 -0.83
N TYR A 46 4.62 2.79 -2.01
CA TYR A 46 6.00 3.10 -2.35
C TYR A 46 6.17 4.61 -2.43
N THR A 47 7.23 5.12 -1.79
CA THR A 47 7.61 6.54 -1.89
C THR A 47 8.88 6.64 -2.71
N LEU A 48 8.82 7.38 -3.81
CA LEU A 48 9.94 7.64 -4.69
C LEU A 48 10.46 9.05 -4.43
N GLU A 49 11.72 9.17 -4.03
CA GLU A 49 12.37 10.48 -3.86
C GLU A 49 12.92 10.99 -5.19
N GLY A 50 12.56 12.21 -5.58
CA GLY A 50 12.99 12.82 -6.84
C GLY A 50 11.84 13.37 -7.67
N GLU A 51 12.18 13.89 -8.85
CA GLU A 51 11.24 14.37 -9.85
C GLU A 51 11.23 13.40 -11.03
N PHE A 52 10.09 12.78 -11.28
CA PHE A 52 9.94 11.82 -12.37
C PHE A 52 8.80 12.24 -13.30
N PRO A 53 8.95 12.06 -14.62
CA PRO A 53 7.84 12.24 -15.54
C PRO A 53 6.78 11.15 -15.29
N ARG A 54 5.51 11.49 -15.57
CA ARG A 54 4.37 10.59 -15.31
C ARG A 54 4.52 9.22 -15.98
N GLU A 55 5.12 9.17 -17.17
CA GLU A 55 5.39 7.92 -17.89
C GLU A 55 6.33 6.98 -17.10
N SER A 56 7.40 7.52 -16.50
CA SER A 56 8.30 6.73 -15.66
C SER A 56 7.62 6.23 -14.39
N LEU A 57 6.74 7.03 -13.79
CA LEU A 57 5.94 6.61 -12.63
C LEU A 57 4.96 5.50 -12.99
N GLN A 58 4.33 5.58 -14.17
CA GLN A 58 3.46 4.52 -14.69
C GLN A 58 4.23 3.24 -14.98
N ALA A 59 5.42 3.34 -15.58
CA ALA A 59 6.28 2.19 -15.81
C ALA A 59 6.71 1.53 -14.49
N ALA A 60 7.12 2.32 -13.49
CA ALA A 60 7.48 1.82 -12.16
C ALA A 60 6.29 1.13 -11.47
N ALA A 61 5.12 1.76 -11.46
CA ALA A 61 3.91 1.16 -10.90
C ALA A 61 3.52 -0.15 -11.63
N GLY A 62 3.72 -0.20 -12.95
CA GLY A 62 3.52 -1.41 -13.75
C GLY A 62 4.48 -2.54 -13.39
N LEU A 63 5.74 -2.24 -13.09
CA LEU A 63 6.73 -3.24 -12.66
C LEU A 63 6.45 -3.78 -11.25
N LEU A 64 5.95 -2.92 -10.36
CA LEU A 64 5.63 -3.25 -8.98
C LEU A 64 4.25 -3.91 -8.82
N SER A 65 3.43 -3.97 -9.87
CA SER A 65 2.08 -4.51 -9.82
C SER A 65 1.91 -5.76 -10.68
N ASN A 66 0.95 -6.60 -10.31
CA ASN A 66 0.51 -7.69 -11.18
C ASN A 66 -0.68 -7.19 -12.02
N PRO A 67 -0.58 -7.13 -13.36
CA PRO A 67 -1.61 -6.51 -14.21
C PRO A 67 -2.98 -7.21 -14.13
N VAL A 68 -3.01 -8.49 -13.74
CA VAL A 68 -4.24 -9.27 -13.67
C VAL A 68 -5.04 -8.93 -12.42
N ILE A 69 -4.39 -8.77 -11.28
CA ILE A 69 -5.04 -8.72 -9.96
C ILE A 69 -4.89 -7.38 -9.24
N HIS A 70 -3.93 -6.54 -9.65
CA HIS A 70 -3.68 -5.25 -9.01
C HIS A 70 -4.13 -4.09 -9.88
N ASP A 71 -4.58 -3.03 -9.21
CA ASP A 71 -4.61 -1.67 -9.74
C ASP A 71 -3.61 -0.82 -8.96
N PHE A 72 -3.29 0.37 -9.49
CA PHE A 72 -2.41 1.31 -8.82
C PHE A 72 -2.88 2.75 -8.98
N LEU A 73 -2.47 3.60 -8.04
CA LEU A 73 -2.66 5.05 -8.04
C LEU A 73 -1.30 5.75 -7.92
N ILE A 74 -1.19 6.89 -8.58
CA ILE A 74 0.02 7.73 -8.59
C ILE A 74 -0.36 9.09 -8.02
N ASP A 75 0.31 9.48 -6.94
CA ASP A 75 0.12 10.75 -6.23
C ASP A 75 -1.32 11.00 -5.74
N GLU A 76 -2.12 9.93 -5.66
CA GLU A 76 -3.51 9.94 -5.21
C GLU A 76 -3.74 8.82 -4.19
N PRO A 77 -4.51 9.08 -3.12
CA PRO A 77 -4.90 8.04 -2.18
C PRO A 77 -6.05 7.20 -2.73
N ARG A 78 -6.04 5.90 -2.44
CA ARG A 78 -7.18 5.02 -2.72
C ARG A 78 -8.43 5.52 -2.01
N ALA A 79 -9.55 5.59 -2.74
CA ALA A 79 -10.86 5.81 -2.15
C ALA A 79 -11.23 4.58 -1.30
N LEU A 80 -11.14 4.71 0.02
CA LEU A 80 -11.35 3.58 0.96
C LEU A 80 -12.85 3.27 1.19
N GLY A 81 -13.75 4.17 0.81
CA GLY A 81 -15.17 4.09 1.15
C GLY A 81 -15.39 4.25 2.65
N ASN A 82 -16.29 3.45 3.23
CA ASN A 82 -16.49 3.43 4.67
C ASN A 82 -15.37 2.59 5.33
N ALA A 83 -14.40 3.26 5.94
CA ALA A 83 -13.38 2.64 6.77
C ALA A 83 -13.41 3.30 8.16
N ASP A 84 -13.54 2.50 9.20
CA ASP A 84 -13.51 3.00 10.59
C ASP A 84 -12.11 3.48 10.99
N TYR A 85 -11.07 2.82 10.45
CA TYR A 85 -9.67 3.09 10.74
C TYR A 85 -8.80 2.94 9.50
N VAL A 86 -7.73 3.74 9.45
CA VAL A 86 -6.67 3.66 8.43
C VAL A 86 -5.33 3.69 9.16
N LEU A 87 -4.48 2.71 8.86
CA LEU A 87 -3.14 2.61 9.44
C LEU A 87 -2.12 2.56 8.31
N GLU A 88 -1.17 3.47 8.33
CA GLU A 88 0.02 3.43 7.47
C GLU A 88 1.23 3.06 8.32
N VAL A 89 1.97 2.03 7.89
CA VAL A 89 3.15 1.54 8.59
C VAL A 89 4.35 1.76 7.68
N GLY A 90 5.29 2.58 8.13
CA GLY A 90 6.53 2.90 7.40
C GLY A 90 7.76 2.68 8.27
N PHE A 91 8.93 2.68 7.62
CA PHE A 91 10.21 2.62 8.30
C PHE A 91 10.50 3.90 9.10
N LEU A 92 11.19 3.75 10.23
CA LEU A 92 11.65 4.90 11.01
C LEU A 92 12.79 5.63 10.27
N PRO A 93 12.97 6.95 10.50
CA PRO A 93 14.07 7.70 9.92
C PRO A 93 15.44 7.08 10.22
N GLY A 94 16.28 6.92 9.20
CA GLY A 94 17.61 6.35 9.32
C GLY A 94 17.67 4.82 9.30
N VAL A 95 16.54 4.14 9.12
CA VAL A 95 16.49 2.69 8.89
C VAL A 95 16.68 2.39 7.40
N THR A 96 17.48 1.38 7.10
CA THR A 96 17.64 0.86 5.73
C THR A 96 16.40 0.06 5.32
N ASP A 97 15.77 0.48 4.23
CA ASP A 97 14.76 -0.32 3.56
C ASP A 97 15.44 -1.27 2.56
N ASN A 98 15.60 -2.53 2.96
CA ASN A 98 16.20 -3.55 2.10
C ASN A 98 15.35 -3.85 0.85
N VAL A 99 14.02 -3.67 0.95
CA VAL A 99 13.12 -3.89 -0.19
C VAL A 99 13.34 -2.78 -1.21
N ALA A 100 13.42 -1.52 -0.76
CA ALA A 100 13.74 -0.38 -1.63
C ALA A 100 15.10 -0.52 -2.33
N HIS A 101 16.07 -1.21 -1.72
CA HIS A 101 17.36 -1.48 -2.37
C HIS A 101 17.29 -2.49 -3.53
N THR A 102 16.27 -3.34 -3.55
CA THR A 102 16.11 -4.41 -4.55
C THR A 102 14.94 -4.19 -5.51
N ALA A 103 14.13 -3.16 -5.27
CA ALA A 103 12.96 -2.79 -6.05
C ALA A 103 13.33 -2.05 -7.35
#